data_AF-A0A938IK85-F1
#
_entry.id   AF-A0A938IK85-F1
#
_cell.length_a   1.000
_cell.length_b   1.000
_cell.length_c   1.000
_cell.angle_alpha   90.00
_cell.angle_beta   90.00
_cell.angle_gamma   90.00
#
_symmetry.space_group_name_H-M   'P 1'
#
loop_
_entity.id
_entity.type
_entity.pdbx_description
1 polymer ?
#
loop_
_entity_poly.entity_id
_entity_poly.type
_entity_poly.pdbx_seq_one_letter_code
_entity_poly.pdbx_strand_id
1 'polypeptide(L)'
;MVRYAKWAVVLTLVLGLAGSLAAQEKKNKKSKGNAAAQNPVIKQLTEQLKALELSEEQQAKVKELVAGTNEKLAAIAKDRLELVGEEGLKKMNAARKEATDAGKKGKEVQDAVNASAGLSDEQIAKLKDIQAKQQTIVAELKKSVGGLLTEEQREKAGLNAPAKGKNKKKV
;
A
#
# COMPACT_ATOMS: atom_id res chain seq x y z
N MET A 1 -13.25 22.86 57.20
CA MET A 1 -12.85 23.61 55.99
C MET A 1 -12.66 22.63 54.84
N VAL A 2 -13.72 22.35 54.06
CA VAL A 2 -13.70 21.40 52.94
C VAL A 2 -14.14 22.16 51.70
N ARG A 3 -13.23 22.89 51.04
CA ARG A 3 -13.53 23.67 49.82
C ARG A 3 -12.33 23.88 48.88
N TYR A 4 -11.45 22.91 48.66
CA TYR A 4 -10.41 23.03 47.60
C TYR A 4 -10.08 21.73 46.85
N ALA A 5 -10.98 20.75 46.84
CA ALA A 5 -10.75 19.43 46.24
C ALA A 5 -11.23 19.29 44.77
N LYS A 6 -11.21 20.35 43.96
CA LYS A 6 -11.74 20.32 42.57
C LYS A 6 -10.94 21.06 41.50
N TRP A 7 -9.68 21.42 41.78
CA TRP A 7 -8.80 22.10 40.81
C TRP A 7 -7.40 21.48 40.74
N ALA A 8 -7.30 20.15 40.86
CA ALA A 8 -6.03 19.42 40.92
C ALA A 8 -5.88 18.34 39.82
N VAL A 9 -6.35 18.58 38.59
CA VAL A 9 -6.22 17.59 37.49
C VAL A 9 -5.71 18.17 36.15
N VAL A 10 -5.46 19.47 36.00
CA VAL A 10 -5.18 20.05 34.66
C VAL A 10 -3.72 20.52 34.42
N LEU A 11 -2.76 20.23 35.31
CA LEU A 11 -1.38 20.74 35.12
C LEU A 11 -0.26 19.73 35.40
N THR A 12 -0.38 18.49 34.90
CA THR A 12 0.71 17.49 35.03
C THR A 12 0.83 16.53 33.84
N LEU A 13 0.85 17.06 32.61
CA LEU A 13 1.19 16.25 31.42
C LEU A 13 2.01 17.03 30.37
N VAL A 14 3.08 17.72 30.78
CA VAL A 14 3.98 18.45 29.84
C VAL A 14 5.48 18.19 30.11
N LEU A 15 5.88 17.07 30.72
CA LEU A 15 7.32 16.75 30.91
C LEU A 15 7.66 15.29 30.63
N GLY A 16 7.50 14.86 29.37
CA GLY A 16 7.86 13.50 28.94
C GLY A 16 8.26 13.34 27.47
N LEU A 17 8.65 14.41 26.76
CA LEU A 17 9.00 14.35 25.33
C LEU A 17 10.48 14.59 25.01
N ALA A 18 11.38 14.30 25.96
CA ALA A 18 12.83 14.31 25.72
C ALA A 18 13.40 12.90 25.96
N GLY A 19 13.14 11.96 25.06
CA GLY A 19 13.63 10.59 25.26
C GLY A 19 13.22 9.56 24.22
N SER A 20 13.18 9.87 22.92
CA SER A 20 13.00 8.82 21.90
C SER A 20 13.59 9.14 20.51
N LEU A 21 14.37 10.22 20.35
CA LEU A 21 15.02 10.52 19.06
C LEU A 21 16.23 9.61 18.75
N ALA A 22 16.83 8.93 19.73
CA ALA A 22 18.05 8.13 19.52
C ALA A 22 17.82 6.67 19.07
N ALA A 23 16.55 6.22 18.92
CA ALA A 23 16.23 4.85 18.52
C ALA A 23 15.89 4.70 17.01
N GLN A 24 15.83 5.80 16.26
CA GLN A 24 15.36 5.78 14.88
C GLN A 24 16.50 5.65 13.83
N GLU A 25 17.76 5.85 14.21
CA GLU A 25 18.90 5.83 13.26
C GLU A 25 19.43 4.43 12.92
N LYS A 26 19.12 3.37 13.70
CA LYS A 26 19.67 2.02 13.46
C LYS A 26 18.78 1.07 12.62
N LYS A 27 17.68 1.56 12.03
CA LYS A 27 16.77 0.70 11.22
C LYS A 27 16.82 0.92 9.71
N ASN A 28 17.70 1.77 9.19
CA ASN A 28 17.70 2.12 7.77
C ASN A 28 18.78 1.43 6.91
N LYS A 29 19.35 0.31 7.37
CA LYS A 29 20.41 -0.42 6.63
C LYS A 29 20.10 -1.88 6.31
N LYS A 30 18.83 -2.21 6.02
CA LYS A 30 18.48 -3.56 5.53
C LYS A 30 17.34 -3.54 4.51
N SER A 31 17.70 -3.23 3.26
CA SER A 31 17.33 -3.97 2.02
C SER A 31 17.27 -3.02 0.82
N LYS A 32 18.42 -2.71 0.23
CA LYS A 32 18.52 -2.25 -1.16
C LYS A 32 18.43 -3.46 -2.09
N GLY A 33 17.40 -4.29 -1.88
CA GLY A 33 17.25 -5.60 -2.50
C GLY A 33 15.78 -5.91 -2.66
N ASN A 34 15.37 -5.98 -3.93
CA ASN A 34 14.06 -6.35 -4.43
C ASN A 34 12.97 -5.28 -4.30
N ALA A 35 12.78 -4.49 -5.37
CA ALA A 35 11.63 -3.60 -5.53
C ALA A 35 10.28 -4.35 -5.37
N ALA A 36 10.25 -5.66 -5.64
CA ALA A 36 9.11 -6.55 -5.36
C ALA A 36 8.68 -6.58 -3.89
N ALA A 37 9.62 -6.35 -2.96
CA ALA A 37 9.38 -6.40 -1.52
C ALA A 37 8.70 -5.14 -0.96
N GLN A 38 8.67 -4.03 -1.72
CA GLN A 38 8.15 -2.76 -1.23
C GLN A 38 6.67 -2.53 -1.59
N ASN A 39 6.16 -3.12 -2.67
CA ASN A 39 4.72 -3.06 -2.95
C ASN A 39 4.00 -4.19 -2.18
N PRO A 40 3.14 -3.88 -1.20
CA PRO A 40 2.48 -4.88 -0.37
C PRO A 40 1.65 -5.87 -1.20
N VAL A 41 1.11 -5.44 -2.35
CA VAL A 41 0.31 -6.32 -3.22
C VAL A 41 1.17 -7.33 -3.95
N ILE A 42 2.36 -6.93 -4.45
CA ILE A 42 3.31 -7.85 -5.10
C ILE A 42 3.88 -8.83 -4.09
N LYS A 43 4.21 -8.35 -2.89
CA LYS A 43 4.66 -9.19 -1.79
C LYS A 43 3.61 -10.24 -1.44
N GLN A 44 2.36 -9.82 -1.21
CA GLN A 44 1.27 -10.75 -0.93
C GLN A 44 1.09 -11.79 -2.05
N LEU A 45 1.09 -11.34 -3.31
CA LEU A 45 0.98 -12.24 -4.45
C LEU A 45 2.12 -13.27 -4.48
N THR A 46 3.37 -12.82 -4.27
CA THR A 46 4.54 -13.71 -4.31
C THR A 46 4.50 -14.72 -3.15
N GLU A 47 4.06 -14.32 -1.95
CA GLU A 47 3.86 -15.24 -0.83
C GLU A 47 2.74 -16.27 -1.12
N GLN A 48 1.63 -15.84 -1.71
CA GLN A 48 0.56 -16.75 -2.15
C GLN A 48 1.07 -17.76 -3.18
N LEU A 49 1.92 -17.34 -4.12
CA LEU A 49 2.50 -18.20 -5.14
C LEU A 49 3.56 -19.16 -4.59
N LYS A 50 4.32 -18.78 -3.56
CA LYS A 50 5.26 -19.69 -2.87
C LYS A 50 4.57 -20.82 -2.15
N ALA A 51 3.35 -20.59 -1.66
CA ALA A 51 2.53 -21.63 -1.05
C ALA A 51 1.99 -22.63 -2.08
N LEU A 52 2.19 -22.37 -3.38
CA LEU A 52 1.85 -23.27 -4.47
C LEU A 52 3.12 -23.99 -4.94
N GLU A 53 2.99 -25.28 -5.24
CA GLU A 53 4.02 -26.04 -5.93
C GLU A 53 4.02 -25.67 -7.43
N LEU A 54 4.59 -24.51 -7.74
CA LEU A 54 4.75 -24.04 -9.12
C LEU A 54 5.90 -24.78 -9.81
N SER A 55 5.71 -25.13 -11.08
CA SER A 55 6.79 -25.67 -11.92
C SER A 55 7.91 -24.62 -12.11
N GLU A 56 9.11 -25.06 -12.45
CA GLU A 56 10.24 -24.16 -12.70
C GLU A 56 9.94 -23.13 -13.79
N GLU A 57 9.22 -23.55 -14.84
CA GLU A 57 8.80 -22.68 -15.93
C GLU A 57 7.78 -21.61 -15.46
N GLN A 58 6.82 -21.99 -14.62
CA GLN A 58 5.87 -21.06 -14.02
C GLN A 58 6.58 -20.07 -13.10
N GLN A 59 7.53 -20.54 -12.29
CA GLN A 59 8.33 -19.67 -11.40
C GLN A 59 9.17 -18.67 -12.20
N ALA A 60 9.78 -19.09 -13.31
CA ALA A 60 10.56 -18.21 -14.18
C ALA A 60 9.68 -17.10 -14.78
N LYS A 61 8.53 -17.47 -15.36
CA LYS A 61 7.57 -16.50 -15.93
C LYS A 61 7.00 -15.55 -14.89
N VAL A 62 6.69 -16.02 -13.68
CA VAL A 62 6.24 -15.17 -12.57
C VAL A 62 7.33 -14.17 -12.17
N LYS A 63 8.59 -14.59 -12.05
CA LYS A 63 9.71 -13.70 -11.72
C LYS A 63 9.88 -12.59 -12.76
N GLU A 64 9.78 -12.92 -14.04
CA GLU A 64 9.85 -11.95 -15.14
C GLU A 64 8.69 -10.94 -15.09
N LEU A 65 7.46 -11.43 -14.93
CA LEU A 65 6.28 -10.56 -14.77
C LEU A 65 6.40 -9.62 -13.57
N VAL A 66 6.91 -10.12 -12.44
CA VAL A 66 7.14 -9.32 -11.24
C VAL A 66 8.23 -8.28 -11.49
N ALA A 67 9.33 -8.65 -12.16
CA ALA A 67 10.41 -7.72 -12.50
C ALA A 67 9.90 -6.56 -13.38
N GLY A 68 9.22 -6.86 -14.49
CA GLY A 68 8.65 -5.83 -15.37
C GLY A 68 7.58 -4.98 -14.68
N THR A 69 6.80 -5.56 -13.78
CA THR A 69 5.83 -4.79 -12.97
C THR A 69 6.54 -3.84 -12.02
N ASN A 70 7.64 -4.27 -11.38
CA ASN A 70 8.41 -3.42 -10.49
C ASN A 70 9.02 -2.22 -11.22
N GLU A 71 9.49 -2.38 -12.45
CA GLU A 71 10.00 -1.28 -13.27
C GLU A 71 8.91 -0.25 -13.56
N LYS A 72 7.72 -0.70 -13.97
CA LYS A 72 6.56 0.18 -14.20
C LYS A 72 6.14 0.91 -12.91
N LEU A 73 6.15 0.22 -11.77
CA LEU A 73 5.83 0.82 -10.48
C LEU A 73 6.90 1.81 -10.01
N ALA A 74 8.17 1.57 -10.30
CA ALA A 74 9.25 2.49 -10.00
C ALA A 74 9.13 3.78 -10.83
N ALA A 75 8.71 3.69 -12.09
CA ALA A 75 8.38 4.85 -12.91
C ALA A 75 7.24 5.67 -12.28
N ILE A 76 6.13 5.01 -11.90
CA ILE A 76 5.01 5.66 -11.20
C ILE A 76 5.44 6.34 -9.89
N ALA A 77 6.35 5.70 -9.14
CA ALA A 77 6.87 6.28 -7.91
C ALA A 77 7.66 7.57 -8.17
N LYS A 78 8.41 7.63 -9.29
CA LYS A 78 9.10 8.84 -9.74
C LYS A 78 8.10 9.91 -10.19
N ASP A 79 7.14 9.57 -11.05
CA ASP A 79 6.09 10.52 -11.49
C ASP A 79 5.36 11.14 -10.29
N ARG A 80 5.06 10.32 -9.28
CA ARG A 80 4.43 10.78 -8.05
C ARG A 80 5.35 11.71 -7.27
N LEU A 81 6.63 11.37 -7.12
CA LEU A 81 7.62 12.20 -6.44
C LEU A 81 7.80 13.55 -7.15
N GLU A 82 7.86 13.56 -8.48
CA GLU A 82 7.98 14.79 -9.27
C GLU A 82 6.73 15.66 -9.15
N LEU A 83 5.54 15.06 -9.08
CA LEU A 83 4.27 15.78 -8.99
C LEU A 83 4.05 16.49 -7.65
N VAL A 84 4.39 15.83 -6.53
CA VAL A 84 4.08 16.33 -5.18
C VAL A 84 5.31 16.70 -4.34
N GLY A 85 6.51 16.37 -4.80
CA GLY A 85 7.76 16.57 -4.07
C GLY A 85 7.93 15.65 -2.85
N GLU A 86 9.13 15.63 -2.28
CA GLU A 86 9.43 14.80 -1.10
C GLU A 86 8.61 15.20 0.13
N GLU A 87 8.41 16.50 0.35
CA GLU A 87 7.65 17.00 1.50
C GLU A 87 6.16 16.67 1.39
N GLY A 88 5.58 16.84 0.19
CA GLY A 88 4.20 16.45 -0.10
C GLY A 88 3.99 14.95 0.12
N LEU A 89 4.94 14.12 -0.33
CA LEU A 89 4.90 12.67 -0.05
C LEU A 89 4.95 12.36 1.44
N LYS A 90 5.79 13.04 2.23
CA LYS A 90 5.86 12.85 3.68
C LYS A 90 4.53 13.21 4.35
N LYS A 91 3.92 14.35 4.00
CA LYS A 91 2.60 14.77 4.50
C LYS A 91 1.51 13.77 4.15
N MET A 92 1.46 13.33 2.89
CA MET A 92 0.54 12.29 2.43
C MET A 92 0.71 10.98 3.21
N ASN A 93 1.94 10.54 3.45
CA ASN A 93 2.21 9.30 4.17
C ASN A 93 1.83 9.40 5.65
N ALA A 94 2.10 10.55 6.28
CA ALA A 94 1.69 10.83 7.66
C ALA A 94 0.15 10.83 7.78
N ALA A 95 -0.55 11.55 6.91
CA ALA A 95 -2.01 11.61 6.90
C ALA A 95 -2.64 10.24 6.61
N ARG A 96 -2.03 9.43 5.74
CA ARG A 96 -2.48 8.05 5.51
C ARG A 96 -2.38 7.22 6.77
N LYS A 97 -1.25 7.33 7.49
CA LYS A 97 -1.01 6.59 8.72
C LYS A 97 -2.00 7.04 9.80
N GLU A 98 -2.13 8.33 10.04
CA GLU A 98 -3.06 8.89 11.02
C GLU A 98 -4.51 8.50 10.72
N ALA A 99 -4.94 8.57 9.45
CA ALA A 99 -6.27 8.14 9.06
C ALA A 99 -6.49 6.64 9.31
N THR A 100 -5.49 5.81 9.02
CA THR A 100 -5.57 4.35 9.25
C THR A 100 -5.57 4.02 10.74
N ASP A 101 -4.72 4.69 11.53
CA ASP A 101 -4.65 4.55 12.99
C ASP A 101 -5.95 5.02 13.66
N ALA A 102 -6.62 6.02 13.07
CA ALA A 102 -7.97 6.46 13.44
C ALA A 102 -9.09 5.52 12.93
N GLY A 103 -8.75 4.39 12.32
CA GLY A 103 -9.70 3.38 11.86
C GLY A 103 -10.45 3.72 10.57
N LYS A 104 -10.11 4.83 9.89
CA LYS A 104 -10.72 5.22 8.61
C LYS A 104 -10.37 4.20 7.53
N LYS A 105 -11.28 4.00 6.57
CA LYS A 105 -11.08 3.01 5.50
C LYS A 105 -11.39 3.56 4.12
N GLY A 106 -10.70 3.00 3.12
CA GLY A 106 -10.96 3.27 1.71
C GLY A 106 -10.92 4.75 1.37
N LYS A 107 -12.07 5.29 0.95
CA LYS A 107 -12.23 6.68 0.50
C LYS A 107 -11.88 7.70 1.59
N GLU A 108 -12.21 7.43 2.85
CA GLU A 108 -11.94 8.37 3.95
C GLU A 108 -10.44 8.60 4.18
N VAL A 109 -9.63 7.54 4.01
CA VAL A 109 -8.17 7.66 4.06
C VAL A 109 -7.67 8.46 2.86
N GLN A 110 -8.25 8.25 1.69
CA GLN A 110 -7.84 8.93 0.46
C GLN A 110 -8.16 10.42 0.51
N ASP A 111 -9.33 10.78 1.04
CA ASP A 111 -9.72 12.17 1.24
C ASP A 111 -8.80 12.86 2.27
N ALA A 112 -8.45 12.19 3.37
CA ALA A 112 -7.49 12.69 4.35
C ALA A 112 -6.09 12.92 3.74
N VAL A 113 -5.63 11.99 2.90
CA VAL A 113 -4.35 12.10 2.20
C VAL A 113 -4.34 13.25 1.21
N ASN A 114 -5.41 13.42 0.42
CA ASN A 114 -5.52 14.50 -0.55
C ASN A 114 -5.56 15.87 0.15
N ALA A 115 -6.31 15.99 1.25
CA ALA A 115 -6.39 17.21 2.04
C ALA A 115 -5.04 17.59 2.69
N SER A 116 -4.25 16.61 3.14
CA SER A 116 -2.98 16.85 3.85
C SER A 116 -1.84 17.38 2.97
N ALA A 117 -1.94 17.16 1.66
CA ALA A 117 -0.85 17.39 0.74
C ALA A 117 -0.82 18.82 0.21
N GLY A 118 -1.84 19.63 0.49
CA GLY A 118 -1.92 21.03 0.05
C GLY A 118 -1.83 21.20 -1.48
N LEU A 119 -2.38 20.23 -2.22
CA LEU A 119 -2.22 20.13 -3.67
C LEU A 119 -3.27 20.95 -4.41
N SER A 120 -2.90 21.45 -5.58
CA SER A 120 -3.87 22.04 -6.51
C SER A 120 -4.81 20.98 -7.08
N ASP A 121 -5.97 21.40 -7.59
CA ASP A 121 -6.94 20.49 -8.23
C ASP A 121 -6.32 19.71 -9.40
N GLU A 122 -5.42 20.34 -10.16
CA GLU A 122 -4.67 19.70 -11.24
C GLU A 122 -3.71 18.61 -10.72
N GLN A 123 -3.02 18.86 -9.61
CA GLN A 123 -2.15 17.87 -8.98
C GLN A 123 -2.96 16.71 -8.40
N ILE A 124 -4.14 16.99 -7.83
CA ILE A 124 -5.06 15.96 -7.34
C ILE A 124 -5.57 15.09 -8.49
N ALA A 125 -5.93 15.69 -9.63
CA ALA A 125 -6.34 14.94 -10.82
C ALA A 125 -5.21 14.03 -11.34
N LYS A 126 -3.99 14.57 -11.49
CA LYS A 126 -2.81 13.79 -11.91
C LYS A 126 -2.49 12.68 -10.91
N LEU A 127 -2.64 12.91 -9.60
CA LEU A 127 -2.47 11.86 -8.60
C LEU A 127 -3.50 10.74 -8.73
N LYS A 128 -4.76 11.06 -9.03
CA LYS A 128 -5.80 10.05 -9.30
C LYS A 128 -5.44 9.22 -10.52
N ASP A 129 -4.92 9.84 -11.58
CA ASP A 129 -4.46 9.13 -12.77
C ASP A 129 -3.26 8.22 -12.47
N ILE A 130 -2.28 8.70 -11.70
CA ILE A 130 -1.14 7.91 -11.23
C ILE A 130 -1.62 6.70 -10.41
N GLN A 131 -2.60 6.90 -9.52
CA GLN A 131 -3.21 5.82 -8.73
C GLN A 131 -3.96 4.83 -9.62
N ALA A 132 -4.71 5.29 -10.61
CA ALA A 132 -5.41 4.44 -11.56
C ALA A 132 -4.42 3.60 -12.39
N LYS A 133 -3.35 4.22 -12.91
CA LYS A 133 -2.26 3.51 -13.60
C LYS A 133 -1.63 2.44 -12.71
N GLN A 134 -1.36 2.77 -11.45
CA GLN A 134 -0.82 1.82 -10.48
C GLN A 134 -1.77 0.63 -10.28
N GLN A 135 -3.07 0.87 -10.14
CA GLN A 135 -4.08 -0.18 -10.01
C GLN A 135 -4.14 -1.07 -11.26
N THR A 136 -4.11 -0.48 -12.46
CA THR A 136 -4.11 -1.21 -13.72
C THR A 136 -2.89 -2.12 -13.84
N ILE A 137 -1.68 -1.61 -13.56
CA ILE A 137 -0.44 -2.40 -13.60
C ILE A 137 -0.50 -3.61 -12.66
N VAL A 138 -1.03 -3.41 -11.45
CA VAL A 138 -1.18 -4.50 -10.48
C VAL A 138 -2.26 -5.49 -10.89
N ALA A 139 -3.37 -5.02 -11.47
CA ALA A 139 -4.43 -5.87 -11.99
C ALA A 139 -3.95 -6.71 -13.18
N GLU A 140 -3.16 -6.13 -14.08
CA GLU A 140 -2.50 -6.83 -15.18
C GLU A 140 -1.56 -7.92 -14.65
N LEU A 141 -0.74 -7.61 -13.65
CA LEU A 141 0.13 -8.63 -13.03
C LEU A 141 -0.71 -9.80 -12.49
N LYS A 142 -1.77 -9.53 -11.72
CA LYS A 142 -2.64 -10.59 -11.17
C LYS A 142 -3.29 -11.41 -12.28
N LYS A 143 -3.75 -10.77 -13.36
CA LYS A 143 -4.36 -11.43 -14.52
C LYS A 143 -3.35 -12.31 -15.25
N SER A 144 -2.16 -11.80 -15.52
CA SER A 144 -1.09 -12.54 -16.21
C SER A 144 -0.63 -13.73 -15.38
N VAL A 145 -0.42 -13.55 -14.08
CA VAL A 145 -0.11 -14.65 -13.16
C VAL A 145 -1.25 -15.68 -13.13
N GLY A 146 -2.51 -15.26 -13.01
CA GLY A 146 -3.65 -16.18 -13.05
C GLY A 146 -3.73 -16.99 -14.36
N GLY A 147 -3.31 -16.42 -15.48
CA GLY A 147 -3.20 -17.11 -16.76
C GLY A 147 -2.10 -18.18 -16.82
N LEU A 148 -1.09 -18.11 -15.95
CA LEU A 148 0.00 -19.10 -15.86
C LEU A 148 -0.34 -20.27 -14.93
N LEU A 149 -1.26 -20.08 -14.00
CA LEU A 149 -1.64 -21.06 -13.00
C LEU A 149 -2.70 -22.05 -13.53
N THR A 150 -2.68 -23.28 -13.00
CA THR A 150 -3.80 -24.22 -13.18
C THR A 150 -5.04 -23.71 -12.43
N GLU A 151 -6.21 -24.28 -12.73
CA GLU A 151 -7.45 -23.90 -12.05
C GLU A 151 -7.38 -24.12 -10.52
N GLU A 152 -6.85 -25.27 -10.10
CA GLU A 152 -6.63 -25.58 -8.68
C GLU A 152 -5.63 -24.63 -8.01
N GLN A 153 -4.55 -24.26 -8.71
CA GLN A 153 -3.57 -23.30 -8.20
C GLN A 153 -4.17 -21.90 -8.07
N ARG A 154 -4.99 -21.46 -9.04
CA ARG A 154 -5.71 -20.18 -8.97
C ARG A 154 -6.67 -20.12 -7.78
N GLU A 155 -7.39 -21.21 -7.53
CA GLU A 155 -8.34 -21.31 -6.42
C GLU A 155 -7.60 -21.23 -5.08
N LYS A 156 -6.52 -22.00 -4.91
CA LYS A 156 -5.65 -21.94 -3.72
C LYS A 156 -5.00 -20.56 -3.53
N ALA A 157 -4.65 -19.88 -4.62
CA ALA A 157 -4.08 -18.53 -4.58
C ALA A 157 -5.10 -17.42 -4.28
N GLY A 158 -6.40 -17.72 -4.35
CA GLY A 158 -7.45 -16.69 -4.33
C GLY A 158 -7.38 -15.73 -5.53
N LEU A 159 -6.84 -16.21 -6.67
CA LEU A 159 -6.67 -15.45 -7.91
C LEU A 159 -7.75 -15.77 -8.94
N ASN A 160 -8.89 -16.30 -8.49
CA ASN A 160 -10.02 -16.56 -9.36
C ASN A 160 -10.44 -15.25 -10.05
N ALA A 161 -10.42 -15.27 -11.38
CA ALA A 161 -11.12 -14.25 -12.14
C ALA A 161 -12.59 -14.24 -11.68
N PRO A 162 -13.28 -13.08 -11.64
CA PRO A 162 -14.71 -13.08 -11.44
C PRO A 162 -15.30 -14.04 -12.47
N ALA A 163 -16.00 -15.07 -12.01
CA ALA A 163 -16.44 -16.19 -12.84
C ALA A 163 -17.18 -15.67 -14.07
N LYS A 164 -16.49 -15.58 -15.22
CA LYS A 164 -17.13 -15.41 -16.52
C LYS A 164 -17.86 -16.72 -16.79
N GLY A 165 -19.12 -16.83 -16.35
CA GLY A 165 -19.97 -17.96 -16.72
C GLY A 165 -20.86 -18.59 -15.65
N LYS A 166 -21.11 -17.97 -14.50
CA LYS A 166 -22.25 -18.37 -13.65
C LYS A 166 -23.32 -17.29 -13.65
N ASN A 167 -23.97 -17.13 -14.80
CA ASN A 167 -25.34 -16.62 -14.83
C ASN A 167 -26.25 -17.72 -15.40
N LYS A 168 -27.42 -17.90 -14.76
CA LYS A 168 -28.44 -18.98 -14.85
C LYS A 168 -28.16 -20.15 -13.89
N LYS A 169 -29.02 -20.48 -12.90
CA LYS A 169 -30.48 -20.65 -12.99
C LYS A 169 -31.14 -20.66 -11.58
N LYS A 170 -32.29 -19.97 -11.45
CA LYS A 170 -33.45 -20.14 -10.52
C LYS A 170 -33.20 -20.61 -9.07
N VAL A 171 -33.65 -19.86 -8.07
CA VAL A 171 -35.03 -19.86 -7.47
C VAL A 171 -35.29 -18.47 -6.92
#